data_AF-A0A9X2Q1J4-F1
#
_entry.id   AF-A0A9X2Q1J4-F1
#
_cell.length_a   1.000
_cell.length_b   1.000
_cell.length_c   1.000
_cell.angle_alpha   90.00
_cell.angle_beta   90.00
_cell.angle_gamma   90.00
#
_symmetry.space_group_name_H-M   'P 1'
#
loop_
_entity.id
_entity.type
_entity.pdbx_description
1 polymer ?
#
loop_
_entity_poly.entity_id
_entity_poly.type
_entity_poly.pdbx_seq_one_letter_code
_entity_poly.pdbx_strand_id
1 'polypeptide(L)'
;MNEQLKSDPSIPSTVAGEGPHPTGHRVGASSSLRTQAWTATAANWAHWPRDEFVVAKEEIGVSRNPHLLALTDLSNAFARGRSCRHYRIKTPDSHGQGRPPAERPEGFVLEMGSVAEAFAWLEARTDAEFAGDEYSDFLDYEGAEGTRFRIYRETQKGVRTFSALHLDQVTPLSSIPKTWNVRRAMRAILSGQVQRWDIDGVYTDDYALDNARNFCRGQLEDYLGKARRIWERPSGWRVYPENDARTELSLNCHQYDNNTVTIDLGAEAFEVGRLTCLRWAEEHPADFFHEDPGEFTQPA
;
A
#
# COMPACT_ATOMS: atom_id res chain seq x y z
N MET A 1 -15.14 -15.00 61.29
CA MET A 1 -16.48 -14.74 61.86
C MET A 1 -16.50 -13.26 62.23
N ASN A 2 -17.41 -12.51 61.59
CA ASN A 2 -17.87 -11.12 61.82
C ASN A 2 -17.51 -10.51 63.18
N GLU A 3 -17.33 -9.21 63.37
CA GLU A 3 -17.73 -7.94 62.75
C GLU A 3 -16.89 -6.89 63.53
N GLN A 4 -16.58 -5.67 63.09
CA GLN A 4 -17.53 -4.56 63.04
C GLN A 4 -16.80 -3.29 62.57
N LEU A 5 -17.44 -2.57 61.67
CA LEU A 5 -17.08 -1.22 61.23
C LEU A 5 -17.06 -0.20 62.40
N LYS A 6 -16.12 0.74 62.34
CA LYS A 6 -16.36 2.13 62.75
C LYS A 6 -15.81 3.07 61.67
N SER A 7 -16.74 3.65 60.92
CA SER A 7 -16.58 4.86 60.11
C SER A 7 -16.50 6.09 61.03
N ASP A 8 -15.63 7.05 60.72
CA ASP A 8 -15.78 8.46 61.15
C ASP A 8 -14.96 9.39 60.23
N PRO A 9 -15.25 10.70 60.15
CA PRO A 9 -15.71 11.33 58.92
C PRO A 9 -14.92 12.60 58.61
N SER A 10 -14.16 12.62 57.51
CA SER A 10 -13.48 13.86 57.09
C SER A 10 -13.43 14.00 55.57
N ILE A 11 -14.55 13.69 54.92
CA ILE A 11 -14.81 14.10 53.54
C ILE A 11 -15.86 15.21 53.55
N PRO A 12 -15.54 16.43 53.09
CA PRO A 12 -16.52 17.25 52.40
C PRO A 12 -16.67 16.71 50.97
N SER A 13 -17.90 16.29 50.68
CA SER A 13 -18.39 15.92 49.36
C SER A 13 -18.33 17.08 48.37
N THR A 14 -17.97 16.75 47.12
CA THR A 14 -18.31 17.43 45.83
C THR A 14 -17.74 18.84 45.62
N VAL A 15 -17.18 19.19 44.46
CA VAL A 15 -17.87 19.37 43.17
C VAL A 15 -16.85 19.32 42.01
N ALA A 16 -17.35 18.80 40.89
CA ALA A 16 -16.83 18.79 39.52
C ALA A 16 -15.91 19.95 39.09
N GLY A 17 -14.94 19.61 38.25
CA GLY A 17 -14.09 20.55 37.53
C GLY A 17 -13.14 19.83 36.58
N GLU A 18 -13.69 19.07 35.63
CA GLU A 18 -12.96 18.71 34.41
C GLU A 18 -12.57 20.01 33.69
N GLY A 19 -11.32 20.43 33.85
CA GLY A 19 -10.68 21.40 32.98
C GLY A 19 -9.99 20.64 31.85
N PRO A 20 -10.30 20.90 30.57
CA PRO A 20 -9.60 20.25 29.48
C PRO A 20 -8.16 20.75 29.46
N HIS A 21 -7.21 19.84 29.62
CA HIS A 21 -5.82 20.11 29.29
C HIS A 21 -5.73 20.49 27.80
N PRO A 22 -5.06 21.60 27.45
CA PRO A 22 -4.95 22.04 26.07
C PRO A 22 -3.86 21.21 25.38
N THR A 23 -4.26 20.13 24.69
CA THR A 23 -3.38 19.48 23.71
C THR A 23 -3.39 20.31 22.44
N GLY A 24 -2.43 21.24 22.40
CA GLY A 24 -2.12 22.03 21.24
C GLY A 24 -1.78 21.17 20.03
N HIS A 25 -2.27 21.63 18.88
CA HIS A 25 -1.80 21.29 17.53
C HIS A 25 -1.80 19.79 17.17
N ARG A 26 -3.01 19.30 16.90
CA ARG A 26 -3.27 18.20 15.98
C ARG A 26 -2.57 18.49 14.66
N VAL A 27 -1.64 17.62 14.25
CA VAL A 27 -1.13 17.64 12.88
C VAL A 27 -2.30 17.32 11.97
N GLY A 28 -2.76 18.34 11.24
CA GLY A 28 -3.66 18.16 10.13
C GLY A 28 -2.86 17.56 8.97
N ALA A 29 -3.31 16.41 8.49
CA ALA A 29 -3.34 16.16 7.06
C ALA A 29 -4.81 16.22 6.66
N SER A 30 -5.21 17.38 6.15
CA SER A 30 -6.40 17.54 5.35
C SER A 30 -6.23 16.73 4.06
N SER A 31 -6.73 15.49 4.00
CA SER A 31 -6.95 14.80 2.74
C SER A 31 -8.38 14.29 2.70
N SER A 32 -9.25 15.03 2.02
CA SER A 32 -10.57 14.56 1.66
C SER A 32 -10.44 13.44 0.62
N LEU A 33 -10.40 12.15 0.99
CA LEU A 33 -10.57 11.09 -0.01
C LEU A 33 -11.11 9.76 0.52
N ARG A 34 -12.45 9.70 0.57
CA ARG A 34 -13.32 8.57 0.93
C ARG A 34 -12.75 7.18 0.58
N THR A 35 -12.82 6.25 1.54
CA THR A 35 -12.92 4.81 1.29
C THR A 35 -14.22 4.58 0.53
N GLN A 36 -14.21 4.73 -0.80
CA GLN A 36 -15.32 4.27 -1.59
C GLN A 36 -15.12 2.77 -1.76
N ALA A 37 -15.95 2.01 -1.06
CA ALA A 37 -16.12 0.59 -1.29
C ALA A 37 -16.78 0.44 -2.66
N TRP A 38 -15.96 0.54 -3.72
CA TRP A 38 -16.43 0.49 -5.09
C TRP A 38 -16.86 -0.96 -5.37
N THR A 39 -18.12 -1.13 -5.79
CA THR A 39 -18.40 -2.19 -6.76
C THR A 39 -17.65 -1.78 -8.01
N ALA A 40 -16.47 -2.35 -8.20
CA ALA A 40 -15.58 -2.09 -9.31
C ALA A 40 -16.21 -2.59 -10.62
N THR A 41 -17.20 -1.84 -11.10
CA THR A 41 -17.90 -2.10 -12.35
C THR A 41 -17.13 -1.47 -13.49
N ALA A 42 -17.23 -2.09 -14.67
CA ALA A 42 -16.60 -1.62 -15.89
C ALA A 42 -16.85 -0.12 -16.20
N ALA A 43 -18.02 0.40 -15.81
CA ALA A 43 -18.44 1.77 -16.08
C ALA A 43 -17.62 2.86 -15.36
N ASN A 44 -16.98 2.56 -14.23
CA ASN A 44 -16.27 3.56 -13.43
C ASN A 44 -14.74 3.56 -13.67
N TRP A 45 -14.26 2.68 -14.55
CA TRP A 45 -12.83 2.39 -14.71
C TRP A 45 -12.00 3.58 -15.22
N ALA A 46 -12.59 4.45 -16.03
CA ALA A 46 -11.94 5.67 -16.53
C ALA A 46 -11.62 6.68 -15.42
N HIS A 47 -12.30 6.60 -14.28
CA HIS A 47 -12.10 7.46 -13.11
C HIS A 47 -11.18 6.87 -12.07
N TRP A 48 -10.74 5.62 -12.26
CA TRP A 48 -9.74 5.03 -11.39
C TRP A 48 -8.42 5.77 -11.60
N PRO A 49 -7.62 6.00 -10.57
CA PRO A 49 -6.31 6.59 -10.76
C PRO A 49 -5.33 5.53 -11.28
N ARG A 50 -4.29 5.95 -12.00
CA ARG A 50 -3.22 5.04 -12.43
C ARG A 50 -2.30 4.74 -11.24
N ASP A 51 -1.71 3.55 -11.20
CA ASP A 51 -0.74 3.12 -10.18
C ASP A 51 -1.29 2.99 -8.74
N GLU A 52 -2.62 2.99 -8.60
CA GLU A 52 -3.30 2.81 -7.32
C GLU A 52 -3.69 1.35 -7.05
N PHE A 53 -3.66 1.00 -5.76
CA PHE A 53 -4.20 -0.26 -5.24
C PHE A 53 -5.56 -0.08 -4.62
N VAL A 54 -6.60 -0.49 -5.33
CA VAL A 54 -7.97 -0.42 -4.83
C VAL A 54 -8.30 -1.73 -4.14
N VAL A 55 -8.94 -1.67 -2.96
CA VAL A 55 -9.53 -2.85 -2.34
C VAL A 55 -11.02 -2.89 -2.64
N ALA A 56 -11.45 -3.90 -3.39
CA ALA A 56 -12.85 -4.19 -3.62
C ALA A 56 -13.48 -4.80 -2.35
N LYS A 57 -14.81 -4.67 -2.20
CA LYS A 57 -15.55 -5.17 -1.03
C LYS A 57 -15.36 -6.67 -0.79
N GLU A 58 -15.05 -7.39 -1.86
CA GLU A 58 -14.88 -8.83 -1.92
C GLU A 58 -13.48 -9.29 -1.46
N GLU A 59 -12.75 -8.44 -0.72
CA GLU A 59 -11.37 -8.70 -0.31
C GLU A 59 -10.43 -8.95 -1.51
N ILE A 60 -10.67 -8.25 -2.63
CA ILE A 60 -9.81 -8.32 -3.81
C ILE A 60 -9.03 -7.01 -3.94
N GLY A 61 -7.71 -7.12 -3.90
CA GLY A 61 -6.78 -6.03 -4.16
C GLY A 61 -6.52 -5.89 -5.65
N VAL A 62 -6.62 -4.68 -6.17
CA VAL A 62 -6.43 -4.39 -7.59
C VAL A 62 -5.34 -3.36 -7.76
N SER A 63 -4.24 -3.71 -8.43
CA SER A 63 -3.14 -2.79 -8.75
C SER A 63 -3.03 -2.69 -10.26
N ARG A 64 -2.89 -1.49 -10.83
CA ARG A 64 -2.75 -1.35 -12.28
C ARG A 64 -1.68 -0.35 -12.67
N ASN A 65 -1.00 -0.64 -13.78
CA ASN A 65 -0.19 0.31 -14.53
C ASN A 65 -0.53 0.14 -16.03
N PRO A 66 0.02 0.95 -16.95
CA PRO A 66 -0.34 0.89 -18.37
C PRO A 66 -0.14 -0.47 -19.06
N HIS A 67 0.67 -1.38 -18.49
CA HIS A 67 1.07 -2.65 -19.10
C HIS A 67 0.65 -3.88 -18.28
N LEU A 68 0.16 -3.67 -17.06
CA LEU A 68 -0.15 -4.72 -16.12
C LEU A 68 -1.36 -4.36 -15.28
N LEU A 69 -2.34 -5.25 -15.24
CA LEU A 69 -3.36 -5.30 -14.20
C LEU A 69 -3.05 -6.47 -13.28
N ALA A 70 -3.09 -6.25 -11.98
CA ALA A 70 -2.89 -7.26 -10.97
C ALA A 70 -4.14 -7.37 -10.08
N LEU A 71 -4.62 -8.60 -9.91
CA LEU A 71 -5.71 -8.94 -9.00
C LEU A 71 -5.18 -9.87 -7.90
N THR A 72 -5.47 -9.55 -6.64
CA THR A 72 -4.93 -10.29 -5.49
C THR A 72 -6.05 -10.62 -4.51
N ASP A 73 -6.18 -11.89 -4.11
CA ASP A 73 -7.00 -12.29 -2.98
C ASP A 73 -6.38 -11.79 -1.67
N LEU A 74 -7.14 -11.02 -0.88
CA LEU A 74 -6.69 -10.41 0.37
C LEU A 74 -7.23 -11.12 1.61
N SER A 75 -8.04 -12.17 1.48
CA SER A 75 -8.63 -12.91 2.61
C SER A 75 -7.59 -13.46 3.59
N ASN A 76 -6.37 -13.70 3.10
CA ASN A 76 -5.22 -14.17 3.88
C ASN A 76 -4.11 -13.11 4.04
N ALA A 77 -4.39 -11.84 3.75
CA ALA A 77 -3.41 -10.76 3.90
C ALA A 77 -2.96 -10.66 5.37
N PHE A 78 -1.67 -10.41 5.58
CA PHE A 78 -0.97 -10.45 6.87
C PHE A 78 -0.94 -11.81 7.60
N ALA A 79 -1.70 -12.83 7.16
CA ALA A 79 -1.81 -14.10 7.86
C ALA A 79 -0.53 -14.97 7.74
N ARG A 80 -0.09 -15.53 8.88
CA ARG A 80 1.12 -16.37 8.95
C ARG A 80 0.88 -17.78 8.44
N GLY A 81 1.74 -18.24 7.53
CA GLY A 81 1.70 -19.59 6.97
C GLY A 81 0.56 -19.80 5.96
N ARG A 82 -0.20 -18.75 5.65
CA ARG A 82 -1.19 -18.72 4.58
C ARG A 82 -0.62 -18.05 3.34
N SER A 83 -1.32 -18.23 2.23
CA SER A 83 -0.98 -17.63 0.95
C SER A 83 -2.20 -16.95 0.35
N CYS A 84 -1.94 -15.96 -0.50
CA CYS A 84 -2.90 -15.20 -1.25
C CYS A 84 -2.72 -15.55 -2.73
N ARG A 85 -3.82 -15.73 -3.46
CA ARG A 85 -3.75 -15.85 -4.92
C ARG A 85 -3.46 -14.50 -5.54
N HIS A 86 -2.61 -14.50 -6.57
CA HIS A 86 -2.27 -13.31 -7.33
C HIS A 86 -2.32 -13.61 -8.82
N TYR A 87 -2.99 -12.76 -9.59
CA TYR A 87 -3.07 -12.83 -11.03
C TYR A 87 -2.48 -11.58 -11.64
N ARG A 88 -1.63 -11.74 -12.64
CA ARG A 88 -1.03 -10.65 -13.42
C ARG A 88 -1.51 -10.74 -14.86
N ILE A 89 -2.30 -9.77 -15.29
CA ILE A 89 -2.88 -9.69 -16.62
C ILE A 89 -2.08 -8.67 -17.42
N LYS A 90 -1.55 -9.09 -18.56
CA LYS A 90 -0.79 -8.26 -19.49
C LYS A 90 -1.40 -8.33 -20.87
N THR A 91 -1.13 -7.32 -21.69
CA THR A 91 -1.36 -7.37 -23.13
C THR A 91 -0.01 -7.65 -23.83
N PRO A 92 0.15 -8.77 -24.56
CA PRO A 92 1.47 -9.26 -24.98
C PRO A 92 2.16 -8.43 -26.06
N ASP A 93 1.40 -7.66 -26.85
CA ASP A 93 1.89 -7.24 -28.17
C ASP A 93 2.18 -5.74 -28.31
N SER A 94 2.25 -4.93 -27.24
CA SER A 94 2.22 -3.46 -27.45
C SER A 94 2.54 -2.57 -26.25
N HIS A 95 3.53 -1.70 -26.45
CA HIS A 95 3.83 -0.56 -25.61
C HIS A 95 3.09 0.68 -26.16
N GLY A 96 2.36 1.43 -25.33
CA GLY A 96 1.81 2.73 -25.74
C GLY A 96 0.61 3.20 -24.91
N GLN A 97 0.66 4.44 -24.41
CA GLN A 97 -0.39 5.03 -23.57
C GLN A 97 -1.67 5.46 -24.33
N GLY A 98 -1.70 5.34 -25.65
CA GLY A 98 -2.78 5.84 -26.52
C GLY A 98 -3.93 4.87 -26.83
N ARG A 99 -3.92 3.64 -26.27
CA ARG A 99 -4.92 2.61 -26.61
C ARG A 99 -6.30 2.89 -26.04
N PRO A 100 -7.39 2.44 -26.68
CA PRO A 100 -8.68 2.39 -26.02
C PRO A 100 -8.62 1.45 -24.81
N PRO A 101 -9.38 1.69 -23.72
CA PRO A 101 -9.34 0.86 -22.51
C PRO A 101 -9.58 -0.65 -22.75
N ALA A 102 -10.37 -1.02 -23.75
CA ALA A 102 -10.62 -2.43 -24.10
C ALA A 102 -9.36 -3.19 -24.55
N GLU A 103 -8.38 -2.49 -25.12
CA GLU A 103 -7.12 -3.08 -25.62
C GLU A 103 -5.96 -3.03 -24.61
N ARG A 104 -6.25 -2.60 -23.38
CA ARG A 104 -5.30 -2.53 -22.26
C ARG A 104 -5.61 -3.63 -21.26
N PRO A 105 -4.72 -3.98 -20.31
CA PRO A 105 -4.96 -5.05 -19.34
C PRO A 105 -6.29 -4.96 -18.59
N GLU A 106 -6.80 -3.74 -18.36
CA GLU A 106 -8.12 -3.50 -17.82
C GLU A 106 -9.30 -4.01 -18.66
N GLY A 107 -9.14 -4.09 -19.98
CA GLY A 107 -10.15 -4.59 -20.91
C GLY A 107 -10.68 -5.95 -20.51
N PHE A 108 -9.83 -6.80 -19.92
CA PHE A 108 -10.23 -8.07 -19.34
C PHE A 108 -11.31 -7.92 -18.25
N VAL A 109 -11.13 -6.99 -17.31
CA VAL A 109 -12.13 -6.76 -16.25
C VAL A 109 -13.38 -6.10 -16.83
N LEU A 110 -13.22 -5.20 -17.81
CA LEU A 110 -14.36 -4.59 -18.48
C LEU A 110 -15.24 -5.64 -19.17
N GLU A 111 -14.62 -6.59 -19.85
CA GLU A 111 -15.28 -7.70 -20.53
C GLU A 111 -16.00 -8.64 -19.56
N MET A 112 -15.37 -8.95 -18.42
CA MET A 112 -15.95 -9.80 -17.38
C MET A 112 -17.06 -9.11 -16.58
N GLY A 113 -17.23 -7.79 -16.70
CA GLY A 113 -18.27 -6.98 -16.06
C GLY A 113 -17.81 -6.30 -14.75
N SER A 114 -17.05 -7.02 -13.93
CA SER A 114 -16.51 -6.50 -12.66
C SER A 114 -15.23 -7.20 -12.21
N VAL A 115 -14.52 -6.60 -11.25
CA VAL A 115 -13.32 -7.21 -10.62
C VAL A 115 -13.66 -8.55 -9.97
N ALA A 116 -14.80 -8.64 -9.29
CA ALA A 116 -15.22 -9.86 -8.61
C ALA A 116 -15.53 -10.98 -9.62
N GLU A 117 -16.23 -10.66 -10.70
CA GLU A 117 -16.53 -11.61 -11.79
C GLU A 117 -15.25 -12.05 -12.51
N ALA A 118 -14.35 -11.11 -12.81
CA ALA A 118 -13.04 -11.40 -13.40
C ALA A 118 -12.21 -12.33 -12.51
N PHE A 119 -12.16 -12.08 -11.20
CA PHE A 119 -11.43 -12.91 -10.25
C PHE A 119 -12.07 -14.29 -10.10
N ALA A 120 -13.39 -14.37 -9.98
CA ALA A 120 -14.11 -15.64 -9.90
C ALA A 120 -13.93 -16.49 -11.17
N TRP A 121 -13.93 -15.84 -12.34
CA TRP A 121 -13.64 -16.50 -13.61
C TRP A 121 -12.23 -17.11 -13.63
N LEU A 122 -11.24 -16.40 -13.06
CA LEU A 122 -9.85 -16.87 -12.96
C LEU A 122 -9.67 -18.01 -11.94
N GLU A 123 -10.39 -17.96 -10.83
CA GLU A 123 -10.39 -19.03 -9.80
C GLU A 123 -11.08 -20.30 -10.30
N ALA A 124 -12.05 -20.19 -11.22
CA ALA A 124 -12.71 -21.33 -11.83
C ALA A 124 -11.82 -22.10 -12.83
N ARG A 125 -10.65 -21.54 -13.21
CA ARG A 125 -9.72 -22.16 -14.16
C ARG A 125 -8.85 -23.21 -13.49
N THR A 126 -8.70 -24.34 -14.16
CA THR A 126 -7.90 -25.48 -13.70
C THR A 126 -6.43 -25.31 -14.01
N ASP A 127 -5.56 -26.00 -13.28
CA ASP A 127 -4.11 -25.99 -13.53
C ASP A 127 -3.75 -26.42 -14.96
N ALA A 128 -4.56 -27.28 -15.58
CA ALA A 128 -4.34 -27.76 -16.95
C ALA A 128 -4.56 -26.68 -18.02
N GLU A 129 -5.26 -25.59 -17.70
CA GLU A 129 -5.50 -24.48 -18.61
C GLU A 129 -4.36 -23.47 -18.61
N PHE A 130 -3.53 -23.47 -17.56
CA PHE A 130 -2.32 -22.67 -17.52
C PHE A 130 -1.19 -23.46 -18.19
N ALA A 131 -0.67 -22.92 -19.28
CA ALA A 131 0.58 -23.40 -19.86
C ALA A 131 1.74 -22.98 -18.95
N GLY A 132 2.56 -23.94 -18.54
CA GLY A 132 3.81 -23.65 -17.83
C GLY A 132 4.98 -23.59 -18.80
N ASP A 133 5.83 -22.56 -18.67
CA ASP A 133 7.22 -22.64 -19.11
C ASP A 133 8.17 -22.86 -17.91
N GLU A 134 9.48 -22.79 -18.13
CA GLU A 134 10.47 -22.95 -17.05
C GLU A 134 10.32 -21.89 -15.94
N TYR A 135 9.70 -20.75 -16.25
CA TYR A 135 9.71 -19.56 -15.41
C TYR A 135 8.33 -19.17 -14.87
N SER A 136 7.22 -19.58 -15.51
CA SER A 136 5.88 -19.16 -15.13
C SER A 136 4.74 -20.01 -15.70
N ASP A 137 3.64 -20.08 -14.95
CA ASP A 137 2.34 -20.56 -15.41
C ASP A 137 1.51 -19.41 -15.96
N PHE A 138 1.08 -19.51 -17.22
CA PHE A 138 0.28 -18.49 -17.90
C PHE A 138 -0.88 -19.06 -18.72
N LEU A 139 -1.92 -18.25 -18.88
CA LEU A 139 -3.07 -18.50 -19.74
C LEU A 139 -3.14 -17.38 -20.78
N ASP A 140 -3.13 -17.75 -22.06
CA ASP A 140 -3.43 -16.81 -23.13
C ASP A 140 -4.95 -16.79 -23.36
N TYR A 141 -5.53 -15.60 -23.24
CA TYR A 141 -6.97 -15.34 -23.38
C TYR A 141 -7.20 -14.39 -24.54
N GLU A 142 -8.06 -14.77 -25.48
CA GLU A 142 -8.53 -13.89 -26.55
C GLU A 142 -9.89 -13.32 -26.14
N GLY A 143 -9.91 -12.02 -25.85
CA GLY A 143 -11.09 -11.30 -25.43
C GLY A 143 -11.96 -10.83 -26.60
N ALA A 144 -13.00 -10.08 -26.27
CA ALA A 144 -13.88 -9.47 -27.24
C ALA A 144 -13.08 -8.58 -28.21
N GLU A 145 -13.38 -8.66 -29.51
CA GLU A 145 -12.70 -7.92 -30.58
C GLU A 145 -11.28 -8.41 -30.94
N GLY A 146 -10.88 -9.61 -30.48
CA GLY A 146 -9.60 -10.23 -30.82
C GLY A 146 -8.41 -9.70 -30.02
N THR A 147 -8.68 -8.93 -28.96
CA THR A 147 -7.66 -8.47 -28.02
C THR A 147 -7.06 -9.66 -27.29
N ARG A 148 -5.73 -9.76 -27.27
CA ARG A 148 -5.03 -10.83 -26.54
C ARG A 148 -4.59 -10.37 -25.17
N PHE A 149 -4.82 -11.22 -24.19
CA PHE A 149 -4.36 -11.06 -22.82
C PHE A 149 -3.51 -12.26 -22.44
N ARG A 150 -2.39 -12.01 -21.77
CA ARG A 150 -1.59 -13.04 -21.12
C ARG A 150 -1.74 -12.92 -19.62
N ILE A 151 -2.21 -13.98 -18.98
CA ILE A 151 -2.59 -14.00 -17.59
C ILE A 151 -1.66 -14.94 -16.84
N TYR A 152 -0.82 -14.40 -15.98
CA TYR A 152 0.06 -15.19 -15.10
C TYR A 152 -0.62 -15.45 -13.78
N ARG A 153 -0.41 -16.65 -13.25
CA ARG A 153 -0.95 -17.06 -11.95
C ARG A 153 0.18 -17.28 -10.96
N GLU A 154 0.05 -16.67 -9.80
CA GLU A 154 1.06 -16.65 -8.76
C GLU A 154 0.47 -16.86 -7.38
N THR A 155 1.34 -17.21 -6.45
CA THR A 155 1.01 -17.34 -5.03
C THR A 155 1.91 -16.42 -4.23
N GLN A 156 1.32 -15.50 -3.47
CA GLN A 156 2.04 -14.61 -2.55
C GLN A 156 1.87 -15.11 -1.12
N LYS A 157 2.90 -14.94 -0.28
CA LYS A 157 2.82 -15.29 1.15
C LYS A 157 1.92 -14.26 1.84
N GLY A 158 0.92 -14.70 2.61
CA GLY A 158 -0.01 -13.80 3.32
C GLY A 158 0.71 -12.75 4.18
N VAL A 159 1.76 -13.14 4.90
CA VAL A 159 2.62 -12.21 5.68
C VAL A 159 3.34 -11.11 4.87
N ARG A 160 3.32 -11.20 3.54
CA ARG A 160 3.86 -10.22 2.59
C ARG A 160 2.78 -9.55 1.76
N THR A 161 1.54 -10.00 1.84
CA THR A 161 0.40 -9.36 1.17
C THR A 161 -0.14 -8.25 2.06
N PHE A 162 -0.18 -7.03 1.55
CA PHE A 162 -0.78 -5.89 2.23
C PHE A 162 -2.29 -5.85 1.96
N SER A 163 -3.08 -5.45 2.96
CA SER A 163 -4.50 -5.11 2.78
C SER A 163 -4.88 -3.98 3.72
N ALA A 164 -5.44 -2.89 3.18
CA ALA A 164 -5.97 -1.82 4.02
C ALA A 164 -7.19 -2.29 4.86
N LEU A 165 -7.88 -3.36 4.45
CA LEU A 165 -9.02 -3.93 5.19
C LEU A 165 -8.61 -4.76 6.41
N HIS A 166 -7.37 -5.22 6.47
CA HIS A 166 -6.89 -6.15 7.48
C HIS A 166 -5.72 -5.58 8.31
N LEU A 167 -5.61 -4.27 8.41
CA LEU A 167 -4.57 -3.63 9.25
C LEU A 167 -4.73 -3.99 10.74
N ASP A 168 -5.94 -4.33 11.18
CA ASP A 168 -6.24 -4.85 12.52
C ASP A 168 -5.50 -6.17 12.82
N GLN A 169 -5.15 -6.95 11.79
CA GLN A 169 -4.34 -8.16 11.96
C GLN A 169 -2.86 -7.85 12.24
N VAL A 170 -2.41 -6.62 12.01
CA VAL A 170 -1.03 -6.19 12.31
C VAL A 170 -0.93 -5.85 13.79
N THR A 171 -0.37 -6.77 14.57
CA THR A 171 -0.16 -6.52 16.01
C THR A 171 0.81 -5.35 16.24
N PRO A 172 0.42 -4.31 16.99
CA PRO A 172 1.30 -3.19 17.36
C PRO A 172 2.53 -3.65 18.16
N LEU A 173 3.51 -2.76 18.31
CA LEU A 173 4.63 -2.98 19.23
C LEU A 173 4.20 -2.60 20.65
N SER A 174 4.49 -3.49 21.61
CA SER A 174 4.24 -3.23 23.04
C SER A 174 5.36 -2.43 23.71
N SER A 175 6.54 -2.38 23.09
CA SER A 175 7.73 -1.68 23.61
C SER A 175 8.73 -1.43 22.48
N ILE A 176 9.61 -0.45 22.67
CA ILE A 176 10.69 -0.17 21.72
C ILE A 176 11.66 -1.36 21.71
N PRO A 177 11.90 -1.98 20.54
CA PRO A 177 12.76 -3.15 20.45
C PRO A 177 14.23 -2.78 20.63
N LYS A 178 15.00 -3.67 21.26
CA LYS A 178 16.48 -3.55 21.36
C LYS A 178 17.19 -3.54 20.00
N THR A 179 16.58 -4.15 18.99
CA THR A 179 17.13 -4.22 17.62
C THR A 179 16.01 -3.94 16.63
N TRP A 180 16.23 -3.01 15.72
CA TRP A 180 15.31 -2.73 14.63
C TRP A 180 15.60 -3.61 13.42
N ASN A 181 14.54 -4.02 12.74
CA ASN A 181 14.57 -4.59 11.40
C ASN A 181 13.33 -4.11 10.65
N VAL A 182 13.34 -4.21 9.32
CA VAL A 182 12.24 -3.70 8.47
C VAL A 182 10.89 -4.23 8.93
N ARG A 183 10.81 -5.51 9.31
CA ARG A 183 9.55 -6.10 9.80
C ARG A 183 9.03 -5.43 11.08
N ARG A 184 9.91 -5.11 12.05
CA ARG A 184 9.52 -4.42 13.29
C ARG A 184 9.11 -2.98 13.01
N ALA A 185 9.87 -2.27 12.18
CA ALA A 185 9.56 -0.90 11.75
C ALA A 185 8.19 -0.87 11.07
N MET A 186 7.99 -1.75 10.09
CA MET A 186 6.72 -1.81 9.37
C MET A 186 5.53 -2.22 10.23
N ARG A 187 5.72 -3.05 11.26
CA ARG A 187 4.65 -3.34 12.21
C ARG A 187 4.19 -2.09 12.95
N ALA A 188 5.13 -1.30 13.49
CA ALA A 188 4.81 -0.04 14.14
C ALA A 188 4.12 0.94 13.16
N ILE A 189 4.67 1.04 11.95
CA ILE A 189 4.14 1.90 10.89
C ILE A 189 2.70 1.51 10.54
N LEU A 190 2.46 0.26 10.16
CA LEU A 190 1.16 -0.23 9.73
C LEU A 190 0.13 -0.23 10.87
N SER A 191 0.57 -0.33 12.13
CA SER A 191 -0.30 -0.22 13.29
C SER A 191 -0.55 1.21 13.78
N GLY A 192 -0.10 2.23 13.03
CA GLY A 192 -0.31 3.64 13.37
C GLY A 192 0.59 4.22 14.46
N GLN A 193 1.60 3.49 14.91
CA GLN A 193 2.55 3.94 15.94
C GLN A 193 3.63 4.87 15.36
N VAL A 194 3.20 5.87 14.57
CA VAL A 194 4.07 6.82 13.86
C VAL A 194 3.63 8.22 14.19
N GLN A 195 4.54 9.00 14.75
CA GLN A 195 4.34 10.42 14.98
C GLN A 195 4.62 11.23 13.71
N ARG A 196 5.66 10.84 12.97
CA ARG A 196 6.16 11.56 11.80
C ARG A 196 6.92 10.63 10.87
N TRP A 197 6.80 10.85 9.56
CA TRP A 197 7.64 10.24 8.55
C TRP A 197 8.06 11.31 7.56
N ASP A 198 9.37 11.55 7.46
CA ASP A 198 9.96 12.47 6.50
C ASP A 198 10.74 11.72 5.43
N ILE A 199 10.72 12.25 4.21
CA ILE A 199 11.58 11.87 3.11
C ILE A 199 12.83 12.77 3.20
N ASP A 200 13.99 12.15 3.40
CA ASP A 200 15.29 12.84 3.47
C ASP A 200 15.92 13.01 2.09
N GLY A 201 15.52 12.17 1.13
CA GLY A 201 15.86 12.32 -0.27
C GLY A 201 15.54 11.07 -1.09
N VAL A 202 14.97 11.29 -2.26
CA VAL A 202 14.84 10.30 -3.34
C VAL A 202 15.86 10.65 -4.41
N TYR A 203 16.67 9.66 -4.81
CA TYR A 203 17.75 9.81 -5.76
C TYR A 203 17.52 8.91 -6.96
N THR A 204 17.77 9.47 -8.14
CA THR A 204 17.74 8.82 -9.43
C THR A 204 19.10 8.97 -10.11
N ASP A 205 19.27 8.37 -11.29
CA ASP A 205 20.47 8.61 -12.10
C ASP A 205 20.48 10.01 -12.75
N ASP A 206 19.36 10.76 -12.67
CA ASP A 206 19.26 12.14 -13.13
C ASP A 206 19.29 13.12 -11.94
N TYR A 207 20.51 13.41 -11.48
CA TYR A 207 20.74 14.36 -10.38
C TYR A 207 20.24 15.78 -10.66
N ALA A 208 20.13 16.19 -11.93
CA ALA A 208 19.62 17.51 -12.26
C ALA A 208 18.11 17.59 -12.01
N LEU A 209 17.38 16.54 -12.41
CA LEU A 209 15.95 16.38 -12.12
C LEU A 209 15.70 16.26 -10.61
N ASP A 210 16.50 15.46 -9.90
CA ASP A 210 16.37 15.31 -8.45
C ASP A 210 16.52 16.65 -7.75
N ASN A 211 17.56 17.42 -8.11
CA ASN A 211 17.80 18.74 -7.54
C ASN A 211 16.65 19.72 -7.86
N ALA A 212 16.12 19.69 -9.09
CA ALA A 212 14.96 20.50 -9.47
C ALA A 212 13.70 20.17 -8.63
N ARG A 213 13.56 18.91 -8.19
CA ARG A 213 12.50 18.43 -7.30
C ARG A 213 12.85 18.51 -5.81
N ASN A 214 13.97 19.15 -5.45
CA ASN A 214 14.49 19.17 -4.08
C ASN A 214 14.61 17.76 -3.45
N PHE A 215 14.99 16.77 -4.26
CA PHE A 215 15.10 15.35 -3.88
C PHE A 215 13.81 14.80 -3.26
N CYS A 216 12.65 15.37 -3.58
CA CYS A 216 11.36 15.03 -2.98
C CYS A 216 11.33 15.14 -1.44
N ARG A 217 12.21 15.97 -0.87
CA ARG A 217 12.32 16.15 0.59
C ARG A 217 11.06 16.76 1.17
N GLY A 218 10.69 16.29 2.36
CA GLY A 218 9.56 16.83 3.12
C GLY A 218 8.85 15.77 3.92
N GLN A 219 7.73 16.16 4.54
CA GLN A 219 6.89 15.21 5.24
C GLN A 219 6.19 14.29 4.23
N LEU A 220 6.22 12.98 4.49
CA LEU A 220 5.50 12.01 3.69
C LEU A 220 3.99 12.23 3.86
N GLU A 221 3.26 12.35 2.76
CA GLU A 221 1.81 12.49 2.77
C GLU A 221 1.10 11.13 2.62
N ASP A 222 1.58 10.27 1.71
CA ASP A 222 1.03 8.92 1.48
C ASP A 222 1.76 7.84 2.30
N TYR A 223 1.42 7.77 3.58
CA TYR A 223 1.99 6.78 4.52
C TYR A 223 1.75 5.34 4.07
N LEU A 224 0.55 5.02 3.61
CA LEU A 224 0.15 3.63 3.37
C LEU A 224 0.59 3.10 2.01
N GLY A 225 0.63 3.92 0.96
CA GLY A 225 1.22 3.50 -0.31
C GLY A 225 2.72 3.25 -0.18
N LYS A 226 3.44 4.10 0.57
CA LYS A 226 4.84 3.84 0.94
C LYS A 226 4.97 2.56 1.77
N ALA A 227 4.18 2.42 2.84
CA ALA A 227 4.23 1.26 3.71
C ALA A 227 3.95 -0.05 2.98
N ARG A 228 2.96 -0.07 2.07
CA ARG A 228 2.65 -1.22 1.21
C ARG A 228 3.87 -1.64 0.39
N ARG A 229 4.51 -0.70 -0.32
CA ARG A 229 5.70 -0.99 -1.15
C ARG A 229 6.80 -1.67 -0.33
N ILE A 230 7.09 -1.14 0.86
CA ILE A 230 8.12 -1.70 1.74
C ILE A 230 7.70 -3.07 2.30
N TRP A 231 6.43 -3.24 2.66
CA TRP A 231 5.91 -4.47 3.24
C TRP A 231 5.95 -5.65 2.26
N GLU A 232 5.43 -5.42 1.05
CA GLU A 232 5.35 -6.39 -0.04
C GLU A 232 6.73 -6.68 -0.62
N ARG A 233 7.59 -5.66 -0.73
CA ARG A 233 8.95 -5.75 -1.29
C ARG A 233 10.01 -5.19 -0.32
N PRO A 234 10.31 -5.91 0.76
CA PRO A 234 11.25 -5.45 1.80
C PRO A 234 12.72 -5.54 1.37
N SER A 235 13.03 -6.15 0.23
CA SER A 235 14.40 -6.33 -0.22
C SER A 235 15.05 -4.97 -0.52
N GLY A 236 16.30 -4.80 -0.13
CA GLY A 236 17.04 -3.53 -0.29
C GLY A 236 16.76 -2.49 0.81
N TRP A 237 15.66 -2.64 1.56
CA TRP A 237 15.37 -1.78 2.70
C TRP A 237 16.20 -2.14 3.93
N ARG A 238 16.68 -1.11 4.62
CA ARG A 238 17.44 -1.20 5.87
C ARG A 238 16.86 -0.23 6.88
N VAL A 239 17.00 -0.59 8.15
CA VAL A 239 16.55 0.28 9.24
C VAL A 239 17.63 0.42 10.30
N TYR A 240 17.82 1.65 10.76
CA TYR A 240 18.80 2.01 11.78
C TYR A 240 18.17 3.00 12.76
N PRO A 241 18.39 2.86 14.07
CA PRO A 241 18.01 3.90 15.01
C PRO A 241 18.97 5.09 14.89
N GLU A 242 18.42 6.30 14.82
CA GLU A 242 19.18 7.56 14.77
C GLU A 242 19.43 8.15 16.16
N ASN A 243 18.71 7.68 17.18
CA ASN A 243 18.84 8.16 18.55
C ASN A 243 18.97 7.02 19.58
N ASP A 244 19.46 7.36 20.78
CA ASP A 244 19.63 6.41 21.89
C ASP A 244 18.30 5.84 22.39
N ALA A 245 17.22 6.64 22.30
CA ALA A 245 15.86 6.21 22.61
C ALA A 245 15.32 5.18 21.61
N ARG A 246 15.95 5.04 20.44
CA ARG A 246 15.57 4.17 19.31
C ARG A 246 14.14 4.40 18.83
N THR A 247 13.63 5.62 19.01
CA THR A 247 12.31 6.07 18.55
C THR A 247 12.39 6.74 17.19
N GLU A 248 13.56 7.27 16.80
CA GLU A 248 13.80 7.81 15.46
C GLU A 248 14.56 6.79 14.63
N LEU A 249 14.05 6.50 13.44
CA LEU A 249 14.55 5.44 12.56
C LEU A 249 14.87 5.97 11.17
N SER A 250 16.11 5.80 10.72
CA SER A 250 16.40 5.78 9.29
C SER A 250 15.79 4.53 8.66
N LEU A 251 14.91 4.68 7.67
CA LEU A 251 14.30 3.61 6.91
C LEU A 251 14.61 3.81 5.42
N ASN A 252 15.68 3.17 4.95
CA ASN A 252 16.31 3.54 3.68
C ASN A 252 16.38 2.36 2.72
N CYS A 253 16.14 2.59 1.43
CA CYS A 253 16.38 1.63 0.35
C CYS A 253 17.68 2.00 -0.38
N HIS A 254 18.76 1.28 -0.06
CA HIS A 254 20.10 1.55 -0.59
C HIS A 254 20.48 3.04 -0.52
N GLN A 255 20.79 3.65 -1.67
CA GLN A 255 21.13 5.07 -1.81
C GLN A 255 20.02 5.88 -2.51
N TYR A 256 18.91 5.23 -2.87
CA TYR A 256 17.88 5.81 -3.75
C TYR A 256 16.69 6.38 -2.99
N ASP A 257 16.40 5.92 -1.78
CA ASP A 257 15.21 6.33 -1.04
C ASP A 257 15.52 6.37 0.45
N ASN A 258 15.79 7.57 0.96
CA ASN A 258 16.18 7.81 2.34
C ASN A 258 15.04 8.49 3.10
N ASN A 259 14.73 7.97 4.28
CA ASN A 259 13.60 8.43 5.08
C ASN A 259 13.93 8.37 6.57
N THR A 260 13.35 9.29 7.33
CA THR A 260 13.38 9.30 8.79
C THR A 260 11.97 9.11 9.31
N VAL A 261 11.78 8.15 10.22
CA VAL A 261 10.48 7.81 10.82
C VAL A 261 10.57 7.91 12.33
N THR A 262 9.72 8.73 12.93
CA THR A 262 9.59 8.85 14.38
C THR A 262 8.43 7.98 14.88
N ILE A 263 8.76 7.00 15.72
CA ILE A 263 7.84 6.05 16.32
C ILE A 263 7.32 6.58 17.66
N ASP A 264 6.01 6.57 17.81
CA ASP A 264 5.32 6.83 19.07
C ASP A 264 4.43 5.64 19.42
N LEU A 265 4.77 4.94 20.50
CA LEU A 265 4.02 3.77 20.94
C LEU A 265 2.64 4.12 21.51
N GLY A 266 2.45 5.36 21.96
CA GLY A 266 1.20 5.87 22.49
C GLY A 266 0.28 6.47 21.42
N ALA A 267 0.73 6.57 20.17
CA ALA A 267 -0.13 6.97 19.07
C ALA A 267 -1.21 5.89 18.84
N GLU A 268 -2.46 6.34 18.68
CA GLU A 268 -3.56 5.43 18.36
C GLU A 268 -3.40 4.86 16.95
N ALA A 269 -3.84 3.61 16.78
CA ALA A 269 -3.91 2.99 15.47
C ALA A 269 -4.75 3.85 14.51
N PHE A 270 -4.40 3.83 13.22
CA PHE A 270 -5.17 4.57 12.21
C PHE A 270 -6.67 4.25 12.34
N GLU A 271 -7.51 5.28 12.51
CA GLU A 271 -8.96 5.08 12.37
C GLU A 271 -9.21 4.55 10.95
N VAL A 272 -9.70 3.32 10.81
CA VAL A 272 -10.03 2.71 9.52
C VAL A 272 -11.01 3.58 8.73
N GLY A 273 -11.91 4.30 9.41
CA GLY A 273 -12.83 5.29 8.81
C GLY A 273 -12.15 6.57 8.26
N ARG A 274 -10.88 6.79 8.61
CA ARG A 274 -10.01 7.85 8.09
C ARG A 274 -8.92 7.33 7.15
N LEU A 275 -8.92 6.04 6.80
CA LEU A 275 -8.03 5.48 5.79
C LEU A 275 -8.45 5.96 4.40
N THR A 276 -8.01 7.19 4.13
CA THR A 276 -8.04 7.84 2.83
C THR A 276 -6.65 7.75 2.21
N CYS A 277 -6.16 6.53 2.02
CA CYS A 277 -5.12 6.25 1.03
C CYS A 277 -5.86 5.46 -0.05
N LEU A 278 -6.20 6.05 -1.18
CA LEU A 278 -5.24 6.41 -2.20
C LEU A 278 -5.63 7.76 -2.84
N ARG A 279 -4.62 8.57 -3.12
CA ARG A 279 -4.74 9.81 -3.89
C ARG A 279 -3.80 9.75 -5.08
N TRP A 280 -4.40 9.95 -6.24
CA TRP A 280 -3.91 10.54 -7.49
C TRP A 280 -2.39 10.59 -7.63
N ALA A 281 -1.83 9.62 -8.36
CA ALA A 281 -0.65 9.89 -9.16
C ALA A 281 -1.07 10.69 -10.39
N GLU A 282 -1.13 12.02 -10.26
CA GLU A 282 -0.34 12.80 -11.19
C GLU A 282 0.99 13.02 -10.47
N GLU A 283 2.01 12.30 -10.93
CA GLU A 283 3.43 12.50 -10.58
C GLU A 283 3.93 11.91 -9.24
N HIS A 284 4.00 10.58 -9.13
CA HIS A 284 5.01 9.96 -8.27
C HIS A 284 6.34 9.83 -9.07
N PRO A 285 7.44 10.48 -8.65
CA PRO A 285 8.71 10.52 -9.40
C PRO A 285 9.32 9.14 -9.72
N ALA A 286 9.10 8.15 -8.86
CA ALA A 286 9.64 6.80 -9.06
C ALA A 286 8.90 5.97 -10.12
N ASP A 287 7.76 6.44 -10.63
CA ASP A 287 6.94 5.69 -11.58
C ASP A 287 7.32 6.01 -13.05
N PHE A 288 8.30 6.88 -13.28
CA PHE A 288 8.83 7.23 -14.61
C PHE A 288 9.93 6.28 -15.13
N PHE A 289 10.28 5.23 -14.40
CA PHE A 289 11.24 4.23 -14.89
C PHE A 289 10.56 3.17 -15.77
N HIS A 290 10.04 3.64 -16.92
CA HIS A 290 10.02 2.85 -18.14
C HIS A 290 10.95 3.57 -19.13
N GLU A 291 12.13 3.00 -19.32
CA GLU A 291 13.03 3.38 -20.41
C GLU A 291 12.27 3.26 -21.74
N ASP A 292 12.12 4.37 -22.45
CA ASP A 292 11.77 4.36 -23.87
C ASP A 292 13.10 4.32 -24.65
N PRO A 293 13.48 3.19 -25.26
CA PRO A 293 14.74 3.10 -25.97
C PRO A 293 14.58 3.76 -27.35
N GLY A 294 14.83 5.06 -27.39
CA GLY A 294 15.40 5.71 -28.55
C GLY A 294 14.45 6.56 -29.40
N GLU A 295 14.69 7.87 -29.36
CA GLU A 295 14.85 8.68 -30.57
C GLU A 295 15.50 10.02 -30.19
N PHE A 296 16.83 10.01 -30.01
CA PHE A 296 17.61 11.24 -30.11
C PHE A 296 17.94 11.46 -31.59
N THR A 297 17.09 12.22 -32.29
CA THR A 297 17.50 12.87 -33.52
C THR A 297 18.38 14.07 -33.14
N GLN A 298 19.67 14.02 -33.51
CA GLN A 298 20.56 15.17 -33.40
C GLN A 298 20.15 16.22 -34.44
N PRO A 299 20.03 17.51 -34.07
CA PRO A 299 19.88 18.56 -35.05
C PRO A 299 21.23 18.87 -35.73
N ALA A 300 21.19 19.03 -37.05
CA ALA A 300 22.25 19.65 -37.85
C ALA A 300 22.23 21.18 -37.70
#